data_AF-A0A1Y3MX70-F1
#
_entry.id   AF-A0A1Y3MX70-F1
#
_cell.length_a   1.000
_cell.length_b   1.000
_cell.length_c   1.000
_cell.angle_alpha   90.00
_cell.angle_beta   90.00
_cell.angle_gamma   90.00
#
_symmetry.space_group_name_H-M   'P 1'
#
loop_
_entity.id
_entity.type
_entity.pdbx_description
1 polymer ?
#
loop_
_entity_poly.entity_id
_entity_poly.type
_entity_poly.pdbx_seq_one_letter_code
_entity_poly.pdbx_strand_id
1 'polypeptide(L)'
;MKTGLLNRILLLSGITLSACQKTIIHPSDFTRSHIESIKEVTLCNSDSDCGPYSYCGSSIDESNVIEKDTGSVKFVKGIKNKYCVYMDFLCPEDEKANCYYVDEIYKYSYDSSFKPIIDTCLKEQVDNGTCKTKKCETNEDCFSGSCYSNTCVTTTPLYKCEQFDLRTMTDVSSRFDCGKIDNMKCKEDDECSNFCRDGYCIFRREDEGKSFFEIVKHAFSLCSEIIISVLVVVVLIVIVYGFISILNKLGGGKKQEKKNKKD
;
A
#
# COMPACT_ATOMS: atom_id res chain seq x y z
N MET A 1 -33.07 34.65 -8.47
CA MET A 1 -32.69 33.27 -8.82
C MET A 1 -31.18 33.12 -8.77
N LYS A 2 -30.62 32.62 -7.66
CA LYS A 2 -29.20 32.27 -7.51
C LYS A 2 -29.11 31.03 -6.62
N THR A 3 -29.36 29.86 -7.21
CA THR A 3 -29.25 28.54 -6.55
C THR A 3 -28.19 27.65 -7.23
N GLY A 4 -27.31 28.23 -8.06
CA GLY A 4 -26.38 27.48 -8.91
C GLY A 4 -25.01 27.13 -8.31
N LEU A 5 -24.64 27.64 -7.12
CA LEU A 5 -23.27 27.50 -6.59
C LEU A 5 -23.11 26.44 -5.49
N LEU A 6 -24.18 26.11 -4.73
CA LEU A 6 -24.09 25.15 -3.63
C LEU A 6 -24.06 23.68 -4.08
N ASN A 7 -24.55 23.37 -5.28
CA ASN A 7 -24.62 21.99 -5.78
C ASN A 7 -23.28 21.44 -6.30
N ARG A 8 -22.20 22.25 -6.34
CA ARG A 8 -20.86 21.81 -6.74
C ARG A 8 -19.94 21.48 -5.55
N ILE A 9 -20.33 21.81 -4.32
CA ILE A 9 -19.52 21.57 -3.12
C ILE A 9 -19.79 20.17 -2.52
N LEU A 10 -20.93 19.55 -2.81
CA LEU A 10 -21.34 18.24 -2.29
C LEU A 10 -20.73 17.01 -3.00
N LEU A 11 -19.90 17.20 -4.03
CA LEU A 11 -19.18 16.10 -4.70
C LEU A 11 -17.75 15.88 -4.16
N LEU A 12 -17.34 16.63 -3.13
CA LEU A 12 -16.03 16.50 -2.49
C LEU A 12 -16.03 15.65 -1.21
N SER A 13 -17.18 15.11 -0.77
CA SER A 13 -17.18 14.02 0.21
C SER A 13 -16.79 12.72 -0.52
N GLY A 14 -15.51 12.63 -0.84
CA GLY A 14 -14.85 11.41 -1.27
C GLY A 14 -15.11 10.35 -0.21
N ILE A 15 -16.08 9.49 -0.49
CA ILE A 15 -16.12 8.16 0.09
C ILE A 15 -14.86 7.50 -0.44
N THR A 16 -13.77 7.60 0.32
CA THR A 16 -12.65 6.69 0.19
C THR A 16 -13.24 5.33 0.52
N LEU A 17 -13.69 4.62 -0.52
CA LEU A 17 -13.89 3.19 -0.47
C LEU A 17 -12.51 2.62 -0.13
N SER A 18 -12.22 2.53 1.16
CA SER A 18 -11.15 1.68 1.67
C SER A 18 -11.49 0.29 1.15
N ALA A 19 -10.81 -0.10 0.08
CA ALA A 19 -10.94 -1.42 -0.47
C ALA A 19 -10.53 -2.37 0.64
N CYS A 20 -11.51 -3.02 1.27
CA CYS A 20 -11.23 -4.06 2.24
C CYS A 20 -10.57 -5.20 1.48
N GLN A 21 -9.25 -5.28 1.56
CA GLN A 21 -8.52 -6.48 1.13
C GLN A 21 -9.02 -7.63 1.99
N LYS A 22 -9.49 -8.67 1.33
CA LYS A 22 -9.97 -9.90 1.93
C LYS A 22 -8.86 -10.91 1.75
N THR A 23 -8.32 -11.41 2.85
CA THR A 23 -7.41 -12.54 2.85
C THR A 23 -8.21 -13.79 3.14
N ILE A 24 -8.02 -14.84 2.34
CA ILE A 24 -8.63 -16.15 2.54
C ILE A 24 -7.50 -17.12 2.85
N ILE A 25 -7.68 -17.94 3.88
CA ILE A 25 -6.69 -18.93 4.30
C ILE A 25 -7.27 -20.31 4.03
N HIS A 26 -6.49 -21.13 3.35
CA HIS A 26 -6.89 -22.47 2.96
C HIS A 26 -5.86 -23.49 3.49
N PRO A 27 -6.30 -24.65 4.00
CA PRO A 27 -5.37 -25.70 4.42
C PRO A 27 -4.58 -26.20 3.21
N SER A 28 -3.28 -26.42 3.40
CA SER A 28 -2.46 -27.13 2.42
C SER A 28 -2.10 -28.54 2.91
N ASP A 29 -1.57 -29.36 2.03
CA ASP A 29 -0.90 -30.63 2.36
C ASP A 29 0.62 -30.47 2.48
N PHE A 30 1.13 -29.24 2.42
CA PHE A 30 2.56 -28.93 2.50
C PHE A 30 2.98 -28.65 3.93
N THR A 31 4.07 -29.28 4.37
CA THR A 31 4.80 -28.90 5.60
C THR A 31 5.81 -27.79 5.33
N ARG A 32 6.30 -27.10 6.36
CA ARG A 32 7.34 -26.07 6.22
C ARG A 32 8.59 -26.60 5.51
N SER A 33 9.10 -27.75 5.96
CA SER A 33 10.29 -28.38 5.36
C SER A 33 10.09 -28.77 3.89
N HIS A 34 8.87 -29.14 3.50
CA HIS A 34 8.53 -29.38 2.09
C HIS A 34 8.67 -28.11 1.26
N ILE A 35 8.12 -26.98 1.74
CA ILE A 35 8.18 -25.69 1.03
C ILE A 35 9.63 -25.22 0.85
N GLU A 36 10.43 -25.27 1.92
CA GLU A 36 11.86 -24.90 1.90
C GLU A 36 12.69 -25.79 0.96
N SER A 37 12.23 -27.02 0.70
CA SER A 37 12.90 -27.95 -0.23
C SER A 37 12.65 -27.64 -1.71
N ILE A 38 11.66 -26.80 -2.03
CA ILE A 38 11.35 -26.42 -3.41
C ILE A 38 12.44 -25.47 -3.91
N LYS A 39 13.32 -25.97 -4.79
CA LYS A 39 14.43 -25.17 -5.37
C LYS A 39 14.22 -24.85 -6.85
N GLU A 40 13.54 -25.72 -7.57
CA GLU A 40 13.47 -25.63 -9.03
C GLU A 40 12.42 -24.62 -9.49
N VAL A 41 12.79 -23.82 -10.50
CA VAL A 41 11.86 -22.92 -11.20
C VAL A 41 11.17 -23.71 -12.30
N THR A 42 9.86 -23.91 -12.14
CA THR A 42 9.02 -24.58 -13.14
C THR A 42 8.52 -23.55 -14.15
N LEU A 43 8.89 -23.72 -15.42
CA LEU A 43 8.34 -22.94 -16.53
C LEU A 43 6.91 -23.41 -16.83
N CYS A 44 6.03 -22.48 -17.21
CA CYS A 44 4.63 -22.77 -17.50
C CYS A 44 4.15 -22.02 -18.74
N ASN A 45 3.09 -22.52 -19.38
CA ASN A 45 2.37 -21.78 -20.41
C ASN A 45 1.01 -21.28 -19.90
N SER A 46 0.42 -22.04 -18.97
CA SER A 46 -0.89 -21.87 -18.36
C SER A 46 -0.90 -22.37 -16.91
N ASP A 47 -1.93 -22.02 -16.14
CA ASP A 47 -2.05 -22.41 -14.71
C ASP A 47 -2.09 -23.94 -14.51
N SER A 48 -2.53 -24.71 -15.50
CA SER A 48 -2.55 -26.17 -15.43
C SER A 48 -1.17 -26.82 -15.50
N ASP A 49 -0.14 -26.08 -15.93
CA ASP A 49 1.24 -26.56 -15.93
C ASP A 49 1.88 -26.44 -14.53
N CYS A 50 1.18 -25.80 -13.59
CA CYS A 50 1.65 -25.50 -12.26
C CYS A 50 1.11 -26.47 -11.22
N GLY A 51 1.91 -26.70 -10.18
CA GLY A 51 1.54 -27.54 -9.06
C GLY A 51 0.41 -26.93 -8.21
N PRO A 52 -0.06 -27.65 -7.19
CA PRO A 52 -1.04 -27.09 -6.26
C PRO A 52 -0.51 -25.79 -5.63
N TYR A 53 -1.43 -24.90 -5.28
CA TYR A 53 -1.14 -23.61 -4.63
C TYR A 53 -0.20 -22.71 -5.44
N SER A 54 -0.23 -22.83 -6.76
CA SER A 54 0.54 -21.98 -7.66
C SER A 54 -0.25 -21.63 -8.92
N TYR A 55 0.14 -20.54 -9.58
CA TYR A 55 -0.45 -20.09 -10.84
C TYR A 55 0.64 -19.69 -11.82
N CYS A 56 0.32 -19.64 -13.12
CA CYS A 56 1.30 -19.32 -14.14
C CYS A 56 1.47 -17.79 -14.26
N GLY A 57 2.47 -17.27 -13.56
CA GLY A 57 2.84 -15.86 -13.59
C GLY A 57 3.76 -15.52 -14.75
N SER A 58 3.69 -14.27 -15.21
CA SER A 58 4.70 -13.69 -16.09
C SER A 58 5.53 -12.69 -15.30
N SER A 59 6.86 -12.84 -15.31
CA SER A 59 7.71 -11.68 -15.02
C SER A 59 7.78 -10.83 -16.28
N ILE A 60 7.61 -9.53 -16.09
CA ILE A 60 8.06 -8.57 -17.09
C ILE A 60 9.53 -8.38 -16.81
N ASP A 61 10.36 -9.09 -17.56
CA ASP A 61 11.79 -8.80 -17.59
C ASP A 61 11.96 -7.56 -18.49
N GLU A 62 12.03 -6.37 -17.89
CA GLU A 62 12.45 -5.16 -18.61
C GLU A 62 13.97 -5.21 -18.81
N SER A 63 14.45 -6.24 -19.49
CA SER A 63 15.85 -6.32 -19.86
C SER A 63 16.09 -5.30 -20.98
N ASN A 64 16.94 -4.30 -20.72
CA ASN A 64 17.43 -3.37 -21.73
C ASN A 64 18.28 -4.14 -22.75
N VAL A 65 17.67 -4.60 -23.85
CA VAL A 65 18.46 -5.10 -24.99
C VAL A 65 18.91 -3.88 -25.79
N ILE A 66 20.16 -3.45 -25.57
CA ILE A 66 20.81 -2.48 -26.44
C ILE A 66 21.12 -3.21 -27.76
N GLU A 67 20.31 -3.00 -28.80
CA GLU A 67 20.68 -3.37 -30.16
C GLU A 67 21.96 -2.60 -30.53
N LYS A 68 23.08 -3.32 -30.66
CA LYS A 68 24.41 -2.73 -30.92
C LYS A 68 24.52 -2.07 -32.29
N ASP A 69 23.58 -2.30 -33.21
CA ASP A 69 23.81 -2.05 -34.64
C ASP A 69 23.21 -0.73 -35.16
N THR A 70 22.44 0.03 -34.36
CA THR A 70 21.77 1.25 -34.86
C THR A 70 22.00 2.51 -34.04
N GLY A 71 22.74 2.44 -32.92
CA GLY A 71 22.95 3.59 -32.03
C GLY A 71 21.66 4.19 -31.45
N SER A 72 20.52 3.53 -31.64
CA SER A 72 19.22 3.94 -31.12
C SER A 72 18.76 2.92 -30.08
N VAL A 73 18.57 3.39 -28.85
CA VAL A 73 18.03 2.57 -27.76
C VAL A 73 16.54 2.34 -28.06
N LYS A 74 16.20 1.14 -28.56
CA LYS A 74 14.81 0.68 -28.63
C LYS A 74 14.49 -0.17 -27.40
N PHE A 75 13.49 0.26 -26.64
CA PHE A 75 12.89 -0.56 -25.60
C PHE A 75 12.05 -1.67 -26.25
N VAL A 76 12.66 -2.84 -26.46
CA VAL A 76 11.91 -4.03 -26.90
C VAL A 76 11.38 -4.73 -25.66
N LYS A 77 10.10 -4.53 -25.34
CA LYS A 77 9.40 -5.24 -24.27
C LYS A 77 9.16 -6.69 -24.70
N GLY A 78 10.15 -7.55 -24.49
CA GLY A 78 10.04 -8.99 -24.73
C GLY A 78 9.72 -9.72 -23.43
N ILE A 79 8.48 -10.19 -23.26
CA ILE A 79 8.14 -11.14 -22.18
C ILE A 79 8.88 -12.43 -22.51
N LYS A 80 9.88 -12.83 -21.72
CA LYS A 80 10.73 -13.96 -22.13
C LYS A 80 10.46 -15.29 -21.45
N ASN A 81 9.92 -15.37 -20.23
CA ASN A 81 9.55 -16.65 -19.65
C ASN A 81 8.37 -16.49 -18.68
N LYS A 82 7.43 -17.44 -18.72
CA LYS A 82 6.40 -17.63 -17.71
C LYS A 82 6.84 -18.75 -16.78
N TYR A 83 6.58 -18.60 -15.49
CA TYR A 83 6.92 -19.59 -14.48
C TYR A 83 5.80 -19.69 -13.45
N CYS A 84 5.70 -20.85 -12.82
CA CYS A 84 4.73 -21.04 -11.75
C CYS A 84 5.09 -20.14 -10.59
N VAL A 85 4.15 -19.37 -10.06
CA VAL A 85 4.28 -18.55 -8.85
C VAL A 85 3.47 -19.22 -7.78
N TYR A 86 4.13 -19.59 -6.68
CA TYR A 86 3.44 -20.16 -5.52
C TYR A 86 2.84 -19.06 -4.67
N MET A 87 1.74 -19.37 -4.01
CA MET A 87 1.13 -18.50 -3.00
C MET A 87 2.03 -18.43 -1.76
N ASP A 88 1.77 -17.43 -0.91
CA ASP A 88 2.39 -17.36 0.41
C ASP A 88 1.82 -18.45 1.31
N PHE A 89 2.62 -18.98 2.23
CA PHE A 89 2.18 -19.96 3.20
C PHE A 89 2.37 -19.46 4.63
N LEU A 90 1.45 -19.85 5.52
CA LEU A 90 1.56 -19.71 6.96
C LEU A 90 1.75 -21.10 7.57
N CYS A 91 2.88 -21.29 8.24
CA CYS A 91 3.28 -22.55 8.83
C CYS A 91 3.35 -22.43 10.36
N PRO A 92 2.82 -23.42 11.11
CA PRO A 92 3.06 -23.51 12.54
C PRO A 92 4.54 -23.82 12.85
N GLU A 93 4.93 -23.70 14.12
CA GLU A 93 6.26 -24.07 14.59
C GLU A 93 6.58 -25.57 14.41
N ASP A 94 5.57 -26.44 14.50
CA ASP A 94 5.74 -27.88 14.28
C ASP A 94 6.01 -28.19 12.80
N GLU A 95 7.23 -28.62 12.50
CA GLU A 95 7.69 -28.95 11.14
C GLU A 95 6.90 -30.08 10.47
N LYS A 96 6.19 -30.90 11.25
CA LYS A 96 5.37 -32.00 10.72
C LYS A 96 3.93 -31.58 10.45
N ALA A 97 3.51 -30.44 10.98
CA ALA A 97 2.16 -29.94 10.75
C ALA A 97 2.06 -29.28 9.38
N ASN A 98 0.88 -29.42 8.78
CA ASN A 98 0.59 -28.81 7.49
C ASN A 98 0.47 -27.29 7.64
N CYS A 99 0.95 -26.59 6.63
CA CYS A 99 0.81 -25.16 6.48
C CYS A 99 -0.57 -24.81 5.89
N TYR A 100 -0.79 -23.52 5.75
CA TYR A 100 -1.97 -22.96 5.11
C TYR A 100 -1.50 -22.00 4.03
N TYR A 101 -2.08 -22.05 2.83
CA TYR A 101 -1.77 -21.04 1.82
C TYR A 101 -2.67 -19.81 1.98
N VAL A 102 -2.09 -18.65 1.74
CA VAL A 102 -2.73 -17.35 1.86
C VAL A 102 -3.11 -16.90 0.47
N ASP A 103 -4.41 -16.85 0.21
CA ASP A 103 -4.95 -16.32 -1.04
C ASP A 103 -5.31 -14.83 -0.84
N GLU A 104 -4.50 -13.96 -1.43
CA GLU A 104 -4.71 -12.51 -1.42
C GLU A 104 -5.65 -12.01 -2.55
N ILE A 105 -6.33 -12.90 -3.28
CA ILE A 105 -7.12 -12.53 -4.45
C ILE A 105 -8.30 -11.58 -4.11
N TYR A 106 -8.41 -10.56 -4.97
CA TYR A 106 -9.26 -9.37 -4.91
C TYR A 106 -10.80 -9.60 -4.88
N LYS A 107 -11.44 -8.87 -3.96
CA LYS A 107 -12.65 -8.00 -4.06
C LYS A 107 -14.02 -8.53 -4.52
N TYR A 108 -14.17 -9.71 -5.13
CA TYR A 108 -15.50 -10.14 -5.64
C TYR A 108 -15.99 -11.53 -5.22
N SER A 109 -15.28 -12.23 -4.33
CA SER A 109 -15.83 -13.45 -3.73
C SER A 109 -16.85 -13.09 -2.64
N TYR A 110 -18.12 -13.28 -2.98
CA TYR A 110 -19.29 -13.18 -2.09
C TYR A 110 -19.35 -14.29 -1.03
N ASP A 111 -18.40 -15.22 -1.02
CA ASP A 111 -18.41 -16.29 -0.05
C ASP A 111 -17.91 -15.80 1.31
N SER A 112 -18.82 -15.51 2.23
CA SER A 112 -18.53 -14.92 3.55
C SER A 112 -17.83 -15.88 4.51
N SER A 113 -17.44 -17.06 4.06
CA SER A 113 -16.83 -18.08 4.91
C SER A 113 -15.38 -17.71 5.24
N PHE A 114 -15.22 -17.13 6.44
CA PHE A 114 -14.04 -17.18 7.30
C PHE A 114 -12.79 -16.38 6.85
N LYS A 115 -12.45 -15.35 7.63
CA LYS A 115 -11.24 -14.53 7.47
C LYS A 115 -10.53 -14.38 8.82
N PRO A 116 -9.69 -15.35 9.20
CA PRO A 116 -8.98 -15.23 10.45
C PRO A 116 -7.92 -14.12 10.34
N ILE A 117 -7.76 -13.35 11.41
CA ILE A 117 -6.72 -12.35 11.62
C ILE A 117 -5.40 -13.11 11.75
N ILE A 118 -4.48 -12.84 10.83
CA ILE A 118 -3.15 -13.47 10.76
C ILE A 118 -2.19 -12.80 11.76
N ASP A 119 -2.33 -11.50 11.96
CA ASP A 119 -1.50 -10.75 12.91
C ASP A 119 -1.76 -11.27 14.32
N THR A 120 -0.73 -11.77 14.98
CA THR A 120 -0.83 -12.33 16.34
C THR A 120 0.25 -11.76 17.24
N CYS A 121 -0.08 -11.53 18.50
CA CYS A 121 0.85 -11.11 19.55
C CYS A 121 1.21 -12.29 20.47
N LEU A 122 2.31 -12.16 21.20
CA LEU A 122 2.48 -12.92 22.44
C LEU A 122 1.59 -12.32 23.53
N LYS A 123 1.03 -13.17 24.39
CA LYS A 123 0.14 -12.74 25.47
C LYS A 123 0.75 -11.64 26.36
N GLU A 124 2.03 -11.78 26.70
CA GLU A 124 2.78 -10.80 27.51
C GLU A 124 2.87 -9.41 26.84
N GLN A 125 2.91 -9.33 25.51
CA GLN A 125 2.93 -8.06 24.79
C GLN A 125 1.55 -7.38 24.83
N VAL A 126 0.48 -8.17 24.85
CA VAL A 126 -0.89 -7.65 25.02
C VAL A 126 -1.08 -7.12 26.44
N ASP A 127 -0.63 -7.87 27.45
CA ASP A 127 -0.70 -7.46 28.86
C ASP A 127 0.11 -6.18 29.11
N ASN A 128 1.26 -6.01 28.44
CA ASN A 128 2.10 -4.81 28.51
C ASN A 128 1.65 -3.67 27.58
N GLY A 129 0.65 -3.89 26.72
CA GLY A 129 0.16 -2.91 25.75
C GLY A 129 1.12 -2.56 24.61
N THR A 130 2.14 -3.38 24.35
CA THR A 130 3.18 -3.14 23.33
C THR A 130 2.82 -3.69 21.95
N CYS A 131 1.80 -4.54 21.84
CA CYS A 131 1.36 -5.13 20.57
C CYS A 131 -0.14 -4.87 20.34
N LYS A 132 -0.50 -4.54 19.09
CA LYS A 132 -1.88 -4.29 18.66
C LYS A 132 -2.12 -4.92 17.31
N THR A 133 -3.09 -5.82 17.25
CA THR A 133 -3.56 -6.42 16.00
C THR A 133 -4.89 -5.79 15.61
N LYS A 134 -5.47 -6.22 14.48
CA LYS A 134 -6.92 -6.09 14.27
C LYS A 134 -7.64 -6.71 15.47
N LYS A 135 -8.76 -6.10 15.86
CA LYS A 135 -9.55 -6.58 16.99
C LYS A 135 -10.27 -7.86 16.62
N CYS A 136 -10.15 -8.87 17.48
CA CYS A 136 -10.97 -10.09 17.43
C CYS A 136 -12.11 -9.99 18.45
N GLU A 137 -13.23 -10.65 18.17
CA GLU A 137 -14.35 -10.81 19.11
C GLU A 137 -14.39 -12.25 19.66
N THR A 138 -13.96 -13.21 18.85
CA THR A 138 -14.00 -14.65 19.12
C THR A 138 -12.68 -15.32 18.74
N ASN A 139 -12.45 -16.54 19.23
CA ASN A 139 -11.23 -17.30 18.92
C ASN A 139 -11.15 -17.67 17.43
N GLU A 140 -12.31 -17.86 16.82
CA GLU A 140 -12.50 -18.16 15.41
C GLU A 140 -12.06 -16.98 14.52
N ASP A 141 -12.06 -15.76 15.04
CA ASP A 141 -11.54 -14.60 14.30
C ASP A 141 -10.01 -14.62 14.18
N CYS A 142 -9.29 -15.49 14.89
CA CYS A 142 -7.84 -15.51 14.94
C CYS A 142 -7.28 -16.76 14.26
N PHE A 143 -6.24 -16.58 13.43
CA PHE A 143 -5.57 -17.72 12.80
C PHE A 143 -4.88 -18.62 13.83
N SER A 144 -4.39 -18.01 14.92
CA SER A 144 -3.84 -18.73 16.08
C SER A 144 -4.88 -19.50 16.90
N GLY A 145 -6.18 -19.31 16.65
CA GLY A 145 -7.27 -19.92 17.41
C GLY A 145 -7.46 -19.34 18.83
N SER A 146 -6.87 -18.19 19.15
CA SER A 146 -7.01 -17.57 20.47
C SER A 146 -7.14 -16.05 20.40
N CYS A 147 -8.29 -15.55 20.87
CA CYS A 147 -8.58 -14.12 21.06
C CYS A 147 -8.49 -13.76 22.54
N TYR A 148 -7.59 -12.85 22.90
CA TYR A 148 -7.38 -12.42 24.28
C TYR A 148 -7.35 -10.89 24.36
N SER A 149 -8.22 -10.32 25.20
CA SER A 149 -8.36 -8.86 25.35
C SER A 149 -8.62 -8.13 24.02
N ASN A 150 -9.43 -8.74 23.13
CA ASN A 150 -9.69 -8.30 21.76
C ASN A 150 -8.46 -8.25 20.84
N THR A 151 -7.42 -9.03 21.13
CA THR A 151 -6.20 -9.15 20.33
C THR A 151 -5.94 -10.62 20.05
N CYS A 152 -5.56 -10.97 18.81
CA CYS A 152 -5.19 -12.34 18.50
C CYS A 152 -3.85 -12.67 19.14
N VAL A 153 -3.79 -13.76 19.90
CA VAL A 153 -2.59 -14.18 20.62
C VAL A 153 -2.17 -15.58 20.21
N THR A 154 -0.88 -15.86 20.27
CA THR A 154 -0.34 -17.21 20.07
C THR A 154 0.63 -17.57 21.19
N THR A 155 0.79 -18.87 21.44
CA THR A 155 1.81 -19.43 22.34
C THR A 155 3.03 -19.94 21.59
N THR A 156 2.89 -20.26 20.30
CA THR A 156 3.95 -20.78 19.44
C THR A 156 4.21 -19.80 18.29
N PRO A 157 5.46 -19.63 17.86
CA PRO A 157 5.78 -18.90 16.65
C PRO A 157 4.99 -19.40 15.44
N LEU A 158 4.64 -18.46 14.58
CA LEU A 158 4.09 -18.72 13.26
C LEU A 158 5.10 -18.22 12.24
N TYR A 159 5.27 -18.98 11.17
CA TYR A 159 6.20 -18.70 10.09
C TYR A 159 5.42 -18.31 8.84
N LYS A 160 5.86 -17.25 8.16
CA LYS A 160 5.42 -16.94 6.80
C LYS A 160 6.50 -17.39 5.84
N CYS A 161 6.09 -18.21 4.87
CA CYS A 161 6.92 -18.66 3.77
C CYS A 161 6.49 -17.93 2.50
N GLU A 162 7.33 -17.02 2.01
CA GLU A 162 7.08 -16.24 0.80
C GLU A 162 8.01 -16.69 -0.31
N GLN A 163 7.51 -16.71 -1.55
CA GLN A 163 8.39 -16.93 -2.70
C GLN A 163 9.23 -15.67 -2.96
N PHE A 164 10.54 -15.81 -3.10
CA PHE A 164 11.41 -14.68 -3.48
C PHE A 164 10.99 -14.07 -4.82
N ASP A 165 11.18 -12.75 -4.95
CA ASP A 165 11.09 -12.09 -6.26
C ASP A 165 12.26 -12.57 -7.14
N LEU A 166 11.92 -13.48 -8.08
CA LEU A 166 12.85 -14.06 -9.04
C LEU A 166 13.59 -13.01 -9.89
N ARG A 167 13.13 -11.76 -9.93
CA ARG A 167 13.83 -10.65 -10.61
C ARG A 167 15.09 -10.20 -9.88
N THR A 168 15.14 -10.40 -8.58
CA THR A 168 16.20 -9.85 -7.70
C THR A 168 17.27 -10.87 -7.33
N MET A 169 17.03 -12.16 -7.59
CA MET A 169 17.95 -13.22 -7.20
C MET A 169 19.03 -13.48 -8.26
N THR A 170 20.28 -13.49 -7.80
CA THR A 170 21.45 -13.97 -8.56
C THR A 170 21.80 -15.43 -8.22
N ASP A 171 21.29 -15.96 -7.11
CA ASP A 171 21.49 -17.34 -6.66
C ASP A 171 20.13 -18.00 -6.40
N VAL A 172 19.94 -19.21 -6.93
CA VAL A 172 18.68 -19.99 -6.93
C VAL A 172 18.71 -21.09 -5.86
N SER A 173 19.59 -20.97 -4.87
CA SER A 173 19.83 -22.01 -3.86
C SER A 173 18.60 -22.26 -2.96
N SER A 174 17.72 -21.26 -2.82
CA SER A 174 16.40 -21.37 -2.19
C SER A 174 15.38 -20.52 -2.95
N ARG A 175 14.14 -21.01 -3.03
CA ARG A 175 13.05 -20.33 -3.75
C ARG A 175 12.05 -19.65 -2.81
N PHE A 176 12.01 -20.11 -1.58
CA PHE A 176 11.18 -19.57 -0.52
C PHE A 176 12.06 -19.06 0.61
N ASP A 177 11.61 -17.97 1.23
CA ASP A 177 12.08 -17.52 2.52
C ASP A 177 11.02 -17.82 3.56
N CYS A 178 11.37 -18.54 4.61
CA CYS A 178 10.47 -18.90 5.69
C CYS A 178 10.96 -18.27 6.99
N GLY A 179 10.30 -17.20 7.42
CA GLY A 179 10.66 -16.48 8.63
C GLY A 179 9.48 -16.29 9.56
N LYS A 180 9.74 -16.02 10.84
CA LYS A 180 8.68 -15.71 11.81
C LYS A 180 7.90 -14.47 11.39
N ILE A 181 6.59 -14.49 11.62
CA ILE A 181 5.70 -13.35 11.33
C ILE A 181 5.92 -12.21 12.33
N ASP A 182 5.30 -11.07 12.04
CA ASP A 182 5.39 -9.88 12.88
C ASP A 182 4.97 -10.13 14.33
N ASN A 183 5.57 -9.38 15.25
CA ASN A 183 5.42 -9.46 16.71
C ASN A 183 5.94 -10.75 17.36
N MET A 184 6.53 -11.68 16.61
CA MET A 184 7.23 -12.84 17.18
C MET A 184 8.61 -12.47 17.72
N LYS A 185 9.06 -13.16 18.77
CA LYS A 185 10.42 -12.99 19.31
C LYS A 185 11.48 -13.46 18.32
N CYS A 186 12.53 -12.67 18.19
CA CYS A 186 13.69 -12.94 17.34
C CYS A 186 14.98 -12.47 18.02
N LYS A 187 16.12 -13.00 17.56
CA LYS A 187 17.45 -12.50 17.94
C LYS A 187 18.15 -11.79 16.80
N GLU A 188 17.95 -12.31 15.59
CA GLU A 188 18.62 -11.90 14.37
C GLU A 188 17.59 -11.74 13.24
N ASP A 189 17.96 -10.97 12.20
CA ASP A 189 17.06 -10.64 11.09
C ASP A 189 16.62 -11.88 10.29
N ASP A 190 17.48 -12.89 10.21
CA ASP A 190 17.25 -14.15 9.50
C ASP A 190 16.18 -15.05 10.15
N GLU A 191 15.82 -14.79 11.41
CA GLU A 191 14.71 -15.49 12.06
C GLU A 191 13.33 -14.98 11.62
N CYS A 192 13.26 -13.80 10.99
CA CYS A 192 12.02 -13.11 10.66
C CYS A 192 11.76 -13.14 9.15
N SER A 193 10.49 -13.10 8.75
CA SER A 193 10.13 -12.90 7.33
C SER A 193 10.50 -11.49 6.82
N ASN A 194 10.90 -10.60 7.73
CA ASN A 194 11.30 -9.22 7.46
C ASN A 194 12.59 -8.87 8.23
N PHE A 195 12.47 -8.22 9.38
CA PHE A 195 13.60 -7.76 10.20
C PHE A 195 13.30 -7.98 11.68
N CYS A 196 14.37 -8.17 12.45
CA CYS A 196 14.34 -8.25 13.90
C CYS A 196 14.71 -6.90 14.52
N ARG A 197 13.77 -6.25 15.21
CA ARG A 197 14.00 -4.99 15.92
C ARG A 197 13.51 -5.09 17.35
N ASP A 198 14.35 -4.63 18.28
CA ASP A 198 14.04 -4.64 19.72
C ASP A 198 13.63 -6.04 20.25
N GLY A 199 14.15 -7.10 19.63
CA GLY A 199 13.87 -8.49 19.97
C GLY A 199 12.56 -9.05 19.38
N TYR A 200 11.90 -8.34 18.46
CA TYR A 200 10.68 -8.78 17.80
C TYR A 200 10.72 -8.59 16.28
N CYS A 201 10.06 -9.48 15.54
CA CYS A 201 9.89 -9.35 14.10
C CYS A 201 8.94 -8.20 13.78
N ILE A 202 9.31 -7.36 12.82
CA ILE A 202 8.49 -6.21 12.40
C ILE A 202 8.37 -6.10 10.89
N PHE A 203 7.19 -5.70 10.39
CA PHE A 203 7.01 -5.38 8.98
C PHE A 203 7.67 -4.04 8.66
N ARG A 204 8.33 -3.94 7.50
CA ARG A 204 9.05 -2.75 7.03
C ARG A 204 8.20 -1.48 6.83
N ARG A 205 6.90 -1.50 7.12
CA ARG A 205 5.97 -0.38 6.82
C ARG A 205 5.96 0.72 7.88
N GLU A 206 6.50 0.52 9.08
CA GLU A 206 6.41 1.55 10.13
C GLU A 206 7.53 2.61 10.10
N ASP A 207 8.61 2.40 9.32
CA ASP A 207 9.64 3.44 9.14
C ASP A 207 9.39 4.36 7.93
N GLU A 208 8.35 4.11 7.13
CA GLU A 208 7.86 5.10 6.18
C GLU A 208 6.93 6.12 6.86
N GLY A 209 7.42 6.73 7.95
CA GLY A 209 6.99 8.07 8.38
C GLY A 209 7.13 9.13 7.27
N LYS A 210 7.72 8.76 6.12
CA LYS A 210 7.63 9.49 4.86
C LYS A 210 6.19 9.63 4.35
N SER A 211 5.28 8.69 4.60
CA SER A 211 3.87 8.80 4.16
C SER A 211 3.16 10.01 4.77
N PHE A 212 3.22 10.18 6.10
CA PHE A 212 2.55 11.33 6.72
C PHE A 212 3.23 12.65 6.34
N PHE A 213 4.56 12.70 6.32
CA PHE A 213 5.27 13.92 5.92
C PHE A 213 5.11 14.25 4.43
N GLU A 214 5.01 13.27 3.53
CA GLU A 214 4.74 13.51 2.11
C GLU A 214 3.28 13.90 1.86
N ILE A 215 2.33 13.30 2.57
CA ILE A 215 0.92 13.73 2.55
C ILE A 215 0.80 15.16 3.07
N VAL A 216 1.45 15.48 4.20
CA VAL A 216 1.48 16.85 4.77
C VAL A 216 2.19 17.81 3.82
N LYS A 217 3.31 17.42 3.20
CA LYS A 217 4.04 18.24 2.22
C LYS A 217 3.20 18.51 0.97
N HIS A 218 2.50 17.50 0.45
CA HIS A 218 1.56 17.68 -0.66
C HIS A 218 0.37 18.57 -0.26
N ALA A 219 -0.17 18.40 0.95
CA ALA A 219 -1.24 19.26 1.46
C ALA A 219 -0.79 20.73 1.62
N PHE A 220 0.42 20.96 2.15
CA PHE A 220 1.01 22.30 2.23
C PHE A 220 1.27 22.91 0.86
N SER A 221 1.74 22.11 -0.11
CA SER A 221 1.93 22.56 -1.50
C SER A 221 0.62 23.06 -2.10
N LEU A 222 -0.46 22.28 -1.98
CA LEU A 222 -1.80 22.66 -2.48
C LEU A 222 -2.36 23.90 -1.77
N CYS A 223 -2.19 24.00 -0.45
CA CYS A 223 -2.60 25.20 0.31
C CYS A 223 -1.83 26.44 -0.14
N SER A 224 -0.53 26.31 -0.45
CA SER A 224 0.30 27.44 -0.89
C SER A 224 -0.16 27.99 -2.25
N GLU A 225 -0.55 27.13 -3.19
CA GLU A 225 -1.09 27.56 -4.49
C GLU A 225 -2.42 28.30 -4.36
N ILE A 226 -3.31 27.84 -3.46
CA ILE A 226 -4.57 28.51 -3.17
C ILE A 226 -4.32 29.89 -2.56
N ILE A 227 -3.41 30.01 -1.60
CA ILE A 227 -3.08 31.30 -0.95
C ILE A 227 -2.49 32.28 -1.98
N ILE A 228 -1.59 31.83 -2.84
CA ILE A 228 -1.00 32.65 -3.92
C ILE A 228 -2.08 33.12 -4.89
N SER A 229 -2.99 32.21 -5.30
CA SER A 229 -4.11 32.55 -6.20
C SER A 229 -5.02 33.62 -5.60
N VAL A 230 -5.40 33.48 -4.33
CA VAL A 230 -6.23 34.47 -3.61
C VAL A 230 -5.52 35.82 -3.50
N LEU A 231 -4.22 35.84 -3.19
CA LEU A 231 -3.42 37.06 -3.12
C LEU A 231 -3.38 37.80 -4.46
N VAL A 232 -3.18 37.08 -5.58
CA VAL A 232 -3.18 37.68 -6.93
C VAL A 232 -4.52 38.34 -7.24
N VAL A 233 -5.64 37.68 -6.92
CA VAL A 233 -6.98 38.24 -7.13
C VAL A 233 -7.19 39.51 -6.31
N VAL A 234 -6.76 39.55 -5.04
CA VAL A 234 -6.86 40.74 -4.19
C VAL A 234 -6.04 41.90 -4.75
N VAL A 235 -4.81 41.65 -5.22
CA VAL A 235 -3.96 42.69 -5.83
C VAL A 235 -4.60 43.28 -7.09
N LEU A 236 -5.17 42.44 -7.96
CA LEU A 236 -5.88 42.90 -9.17
C LEU A 236 -7.08 43.78 -8.82
N ILE A 237 -7.84 43.42 -7.79
CA ILE A 237 -8.96 44.24 -7.29
C ILE A 237 -8.45 45.62 -6.86
N VAL A 238 -7.37 45.69 -6.07
CA VAL A 238 -6.78 46.97 -5.61
C VAL A 238 -6.33 47.84 -6.78
N ILE A 239 -5.69 47.25 -7.80
CA ILE A 239 -5.26 47.98 -9.01
C ILE A 239 -6.47 48.57 -9.74
N VAL A 240 -7.52 47.79 -9.98
CA VAL A 240 -8.74 48.25 -10.65
C VAL A 240 -9.40 49.38 -9.86
N TYR A 241 -9.52 49.24 -8.54
CA TYR A 241 -10.05 50.31 -7.68
C TYR A 241 -9.18 51.57 -7.73
N GLY A 242 -7.86 51.43 -7.76
CA GLY A 242 -6.91 52.54 -7.92
C GLY A 242 -7.11 53.28 -9.24
N PHE A 243 -7.21 52.54 -10.35
CA PHE A 243 -7.48 53.13 -11.67
C PHE A 243 -8.83 53.85 -11.73
N ILE A 244 -9.90 53.25 -11.19
CA ILE A 244 -11.22 53.88 -11.11
C ILE A 244 -11.15 55.17 -10.30
N SER A 245 -10.44 55.16 -9.16
CA SER A 245 -10.25 56.34 -8.31
C SER A 245 -9.52 57.47 -9.04
N ILE A 246 -8.46 57.16 -9.79
CA ILE A 246 -7.71 58.13 -10.61
C ILE A 246 -8.60 58.70 -11.74
N LEU A 247 -9.35 57.85 -12.45
CA LEU A 247 -10.27 58.29 -13.50
C LEU A 247 -11.37 59.21 -12.95
N ASN A 248 -11.91 58.91 -11.76
CA ASN A 248 -12.89 59.76 -11.10
C ASN A 248 -12.31 61.13 -10.72
N LYS A 249 -11.05 61.19 -10.27
CA LYS A 249 -10.35 62.46 -10.00
C LYS A 249 -10.15 63.29 -11.28
N LEU A 250 -9.76 62.66 -12.39
CA LEU A 250 -9.54 63.35 -13.67
C LEU A 250 -10.87 63.80 -14.32
N GLY A 251 -11.96 63.03 -14.17
CA GLY A 251 -13.28 63.38 -14.70
C GLY A 251 -13.99 64.52 -13.96
N GLY A 252 -13.70 64.72 -12.67
CA GLY A 252 -14.30 65.76 -11.84
C GLY A 252 -13.90 67.20 -12.22
N GLY A 253 -12.73 67.40 -12.85
CA GLY A 253 -12.21 68.72 -13.20
C GLY A 253 -12.99 69.47 -14.29
N LYS A 254 -13.73 68.76 -15.16
CA LYS A 254 -14.40 69.39 -16.31
C LYS A 254 -15.77 70.02 -15.99
N LYS A 255 -16.28 69.91 -14.75
CA LYS A 255 -17.57 70.53 -14.37
C LYS A 255 -17.46 71.97 -13.86
N GLN A 256 -16.28 72.47 -13.49
CA GLN A 256 -16.12 73.87 -13.05
C GLN A 256 -15.98 74.87 -14.20
N GLU A 257 -15.50 74.46 -15.39
CA GLU A 257 -15.29 75.39 -16.50
C GLU A 257 -16.57 75.76 -17.28
N LYS A 258 -17.67 75.02 -17.12
CA LYS A 258 -18.98 75.34 -17.74
C LYS A 258 -19.86 76.29 -16.92
N LYS A 259 -19.45 76.67 -15.70
CA LYS A 259 -20.20 77.66 -14.89
C LYS A 259 -19.73 79.11 -15.08
N ASN A 260 -18.55 79.37 -15.63
CA ASN A 260 -18.03 80.73 -15.86
C ASN A 260 -18.21 81.24 -17.31
N LYS A 261 -19.10 80.64 -18.09
CA LYS A 261 -19.41 81.08 -19.47
C LYS A 261 -20.89 81.47 -19.66
N LYS A 262 -21.57 81.77 -18.55
CA LYS A 262 -23.01 82.09 -18.53
C LYS A 262 -23.35 83.38 -17.79
N ASP A 263 -22.36 84.20 -17.49
CA ASP A 263 -22.49 85.61 -17.11
C ASP A 263 -21.67 86.45 -18.09
#